data_AF-A0A843V6A1-F1
#
_entry.id   AF-A0A843V6A1-F1
#
_cell.length_a   1.000
_cell.length_b   1.000
_cell.length_c   1.000
_cell.angle_alpha   90.00
_cell.angle_beta   90.00
_cell.angle_gamma   90.00
#
_symmetry.space_group_name_H-M   'P 1'
#
loop_
_entity.id
_entity.type
_entity.pdbx_description
1 polymer ?
#
loop_
_entity_poly.entity_id
_entity_poly.type
_entity_poly.pdbx_seq_one_letter_code
_entity_poly.pdbx_strand_id
1 'polypeptide(L)'
;MTSHSLITLLQVQKKRESLEIHLNCKLVERSNAVSLKVVNHIMDRVDSVMARGLVDCREMSQHMAFYLIGVTLFGDSFLAWSNASVYEEILMLITKDASFWASYNVPPIWRKGFWRYRQLCSRLKWLTRDILQQCVKDYKFLKQKSPNSRFIWEEAAVNGSFIIDDILAEGMLLEEIAEYLISKDEPCGNIMCMLFHGCLTTAELIGSILTRLATNPEIQEKYKIFKRI
;
A
#
# COMPACT_ATOMS: atom_id res chain seq x y z
N MET A 1 6.46 -0.16 35.88
CA MET A 1 6.62 -0.17 34.41
C MET A 1 8.00 -0.73 34.11
N THR A 2 8.06 -1.96 33.61
CA THR A 2 9.28 -2.79 33.54
C THR A 2 10.12 -2.46 32.31
N SER A 3 11.45 -2.60 32.39
CA SER A 3 12.43 -2.22 31.36
C SER A 3 12.13 -2.76 29.95
N HIS A 4 11.39 -3.86 29.85
CA HIS A 4 10.94 -4.44 28.60
C HIS A 4 10.02 -3.50 27.80
N SER A 5 9.13 -2.75 28.48
CA SER A 5 8.22 -1.78 27.84
C SER A 5 8.98 -0.59 27.23
N LEU A 6 10.05 -0.13 27.89
CA LEU A 6 10.91 0.94 27.39
C LEU A 6 11.72 0.50 26.16
N ILE A 7 12.21 -0.75 26.15
CA ILE A 7 12.92 -1.31 25.00
C ILE A 7 12.01 -1.39 23.77
N THR A 8 10.74 -1.83 23.93
CA THR A 8 9.77 -1.84 22.84
C THR A 8 9.42 -0.45 22.31
N LEU A 9 9.29 0.55 23.19
CA LEU A 9 8.98 1.93 22.76
C LEU A 9 10.13 2.55 21.95
N LEU A 10 11.37 2.37 22.39
CA LEU A 10 12.55 2.85 21.66
C LEU A 10 12.70 2.17 20.30
N GLN A 11 12.40 0.88 20.21
CA GLN A 11 12.40 0.15 18.93
C GLN A 11 11.32 0.66 17.97
N VAL A 12 10.10 0.93 18.48
CA VAL A 12 9.02 1.51 17.68
C VAL A 12 9.39 2.92 17.20
N GLN A 13 9.98 3.74 18.07
CA GLN A 13 10.37 5.11 17.74
C GLN A 13 11.44 5.15 16.64
N LYS A 14 12.53 4.37 16.78
CA LYS A 14 13.57 4.28 15.73
C LYS A 14 13.00 3.84 14.37
N LYS A 15 12.07 2.88 14.37
CA LYS A 15 11.40 2.45 13.14
C LYS A 15 10.56 3.56 12.51
N ARG A 16 9.85 4.36 13.32
CA ARG A 16 9.07 5.51 12.84
C ARG A 16 9.96 6.58 12.24
N GLU A 17 11.05 6.95 12.91
CA GLU A 17 12.00 7.96 12.42
C GLU A 17 12.66 7.54 11.10
N SER A 18 13.08 6.28 10.99
CA SER A 18 13.62 5.72 9.74
C SER A 18 12.58 5.74 8.61
N LEU A 19 11.33 5.34 8.90
CA LEU A 19 10.24 5.34 7.93
C LEU A 19 9.86 6.76 7.49
N GLU A 20 9.86 7.73 8.42
CA GLU A 20 9.54 9.12 8.16
C GLU A 20 10.53 9.78 7.20
N ILE A 21 11.83 9.64 7.47
CA ILE A 21 12.89 10.15 6.59
C ILE A 21 12.72 9.57 5.18
N HIS A 22 12.48 8.26 5.11
CA HIS A 22 12.33 7.56 3.85
C HIS A 22 11.09 8.01 3.05
N LEU A 23 9.93 8.10 3.71
CA LEU A 23 8.68 8.53 3.08
C LEU A 23 8.73 10.00 2.64
N ASN A 24 9.29 10.89 3.46
CA ASN A 24 9.37 12.31 3.14
C ASN A 24 10.25 12.61 1.93
N CYS A 25 11.39 11.94 1.80
CA CYS A 25 12.26 12.12 0.63
C CYS A 25 11.59 11.64 -0.66
N LYS A 26 10.87 10.50 -0.62
CA LYS A 26 10.32 9.85 -1.83
C LYS A 26 8.93 10.33 -2.25
N LEU A 27 8.07 10.72 -1.31
CA LEU A 27 6.75 11.27 -1.65
C LEU A 27 6.87 12.59 -2.42
N VAL A 28 7.85 13.41 -2.07
CA VAL A 28 8.12 14.70 -2.75
C VAL A 28 8.55 14.51 -4.21
N GLU A 29 9.35 13.48 -4.51
CA GLU A 29 9.82 13.19 -5.87
C GLU A 29 8.74 12.55 -6.77
N ARG A 30 7.72 11.89 -6.20
CA ARG A 30 6.81 11.00 -6.94
C ARG A 30 5.33 11.33 -6.94
N SER A 31 4.91 12.24 -6.08
CA SER A 31 3.50 12.59 -5.83
C SER A 31 2.66 12.70 -7.11
N ASN A 32 3.18 13.33 -8.16
CA ASN A 32 2.38 13.69 -9.32
C ASN A 32 2.25 12.56 -10.36
N ALA A 33 3.34 11.82 -10.64
CA ALA A 33 3.33 10.76 -11.68
C ALA A 33 2.62 9.48 -11.22
N VAL A 34 2.80 9.09 -9.95
CA VAL A 34 2.14 7.91 -9.36
C VAL A 34 0.63 8.14 -9.26
N SER A 35 0.22 9.32 -8.81
CA SER A 35 -1.20 9.67 -8.70
C SER A 35 -1.91 9.61 -10.06
N LEU A 36 -1.29 10.08 -11.14
CA LEU A 36 -1.90 10.06 -12.48
C LEU A 36 -2.03 8.64 -13.05
N LYS A 37 -1.00 7.79 -12.91
CA LYS A 37 -1.05 6.40 -13.38
C LYS A 37 -2.10 5.59 -12.64
N VAL A 38 -2.18 5.76 -11.32
CA VAL A 38 -3.18 5.12 -10.46
C VAL A 38 -4.58 5.58 -10.86
N VAL A 39 -4.80 6.88 -11.02
CA VAL A 39 -6.09 7.43 -11.47
C VAL A 39 -6.48 6.85 -12.83
N ASN A 40 -5.59 6.79 -13.82
CA ASN A 40 -5.90 6.22 -15.12
C ASN A 40 -6.24 4.72 -15.03
N HIS A 41 -5.44 3.93 -14.31
CA HIS A 41 -5.69 2.50 -14.10
C HIS A 41 -7.06 2.25 -13.45
N ILE A 42 -7.43 3.09 -12.50
CA ILE A 42 -8.74 2.99 -11.84
C ILE A 42 -9.84 3.50 -12.78
N MET A 43 -9.64 4.60 -13.51
CA MET A 43 -10.62 5.10 -14.47
C MET A 43 -10.97 4.06 -15.54
N ASP A 44 -9.97 3.34 -16.07
CA ASP A 44 -10.19 2.22 -17.01
C ASP A 44 -11.12 1.13 -16.42
N ARG A 45 -11.06 0.93 -15.09
CA ARG A 45 -11.94 0.00 -14.36
C ARG A 45 -13.27 0.63 -13.99
N VAL A 46 -13.30 1.91 -13.68
CA VAL A 46 -14.52 2.66 -13.34
C VAL A 46 -15.43 2.81 -14.53
N ASP A 47 -14.91 2.94 -15.76
CA ASP A 47 -15.75 2.98 -16.96
C ASP A 47 -16.62 1.72 -17.07
N SER A 48 -16.11 0.56 -16.61
CA SER A 48 -16.87 -0.69 -16.52
C SER A 48 -17.91 -0.73 -15.39
N VAL A 49 -17.70 0.04 -14.31
CA VAL A 49 -18.58 0.16 -13.14
C VAL A 49 -19.64 1.24 -13.36
N MET A 50 -19.28 2.37 -13.97
CA MET A 50 -20.19 3.45 -14.38
C MET A 50 -21.23 2.95 -15.38
N ALA A 51 -20.87 2.02 -16.27
CA ALA A 51 -21.81 1.35 -17.17
C ALA A 51 -22.95 0.60 -16.44
N ARG A 52 -22.81 0.35 -15.13
CA ARG A 52 -23.81 -0.33 -14.28
C ARG A 52 -24.69 0.62 -13.45
N GLY A 53 -24.39 1.93 -13.46
CA GLY A 53 -25.19 2.97 -12.81
C GLY A 53 -24.92 3.11 -11.29
N LEU A 54 -24.70 4.37 -10.88
CA LEU A 54 -24.34 4.88 -9.54
C LEU A 54 -23.00 4.36 -8.98
N VAL A 55 -21.98 5.22 -8.98
CA VAL A 55 -20.68 4.94 -8.34
C VAL A 55 -20.76 5.37 -6.87
N ASP A 56 -20.65 4.43 -5.93
CA ASP A 56 -20.51 4.74 -4.51
C ASP A 56 -19.14 5.39 -4.26
N CYS A 57 -19.13 6.66 -3.84
CA CYS A 57 -17.90 7.38 -3.51
C CYS A 57 -17.06 6.68 -2.44
N ARG A 58 -17.68 5.87 -1.56
CA ARG A 58 -16.98 5.10 -0.54
C ARG A 58 -16.22 3.92 -1.13
N GLU A 59 -16.89 3.11 -1.94
CA GLU A 59 -16.25 1.96 -2.60
C GLU A 59 -15.15 2.45 -3.56
N MET A 60 -15.45 3.51 -4.31
CA MET A 60 -14.51 4.15 -5.21
C MET A 60 -13.28 4.72 -4.48
N SER A 61 -13.47 5.37 -3.33
CA SER A 61 -12.35 5.91 -2.56
C SER A 61 -11.50 4.83 -1.91
N GLN A 62 -12.10 3.70 -1.52
CA GLN A 62 -11.38 2.51 -1.05
C GLN A 62 -10.49 1.93 -2.14
N HIS A 63 -11.02 1.74 -3.36
CA HIS A 63 -10.25 1.29 -4.51
C HIS A 63 -9.10 2.25 -4.84
N MET A 64 -9.37 3.56 -4.85
CA MET A 64 -8.33 4.57 -5.08
C MET A 64 -7.22 4.52 -4.04
N ALA A 65 -7.58 4.46 -2.76
CA ALA A 65 -6.61 4.40 -1.69
C ALA A 65 -5.77 3.11 -1.76
N PHE A 66 -6.40 1.97 -2.03
CA PHE A 66 -5.71 0.70 -2.13
C PHE A 66 -4.64 0.70 -3.22
N TYR A 67 -4.99 1.11 -4.44
CA TYR A 67 -4.05 1.16 -5.55
C TYR A 67 -3.01 2.27 -5.39
N LEU A 68 -3.37 3.43 -4.82
CA LEU A 68 -2.41 4.51 -4.58
C LEU A 68 -1.33 4.09 -3.60
N ILE A 69 -1.73 3.52 -2.45
CA ILE A 69 -0.78 3.06 -1.44
C ILE A 69 0.00 1.84 -1.95
N GLY A 70 -0.67 0.92 -2.66
CA GLY A 70 -0.05 -0.26 -3.26
C GLY A 70 1.06 0.10 -4.24
N VAL A 71 0.81 1.00 -5.19
CA VAL A 71 1.84 1.47 -6.14
C VAL A 71 2.93 2.26 -5.43
N THR A 72 2.59 3.04 -4.40
CA THR A 72 3.60 3.76 -3.61
C THR A 72 4.58 2.80 -2.92
N LEU A 73 4.10 1.67 -2.39
CA LEU A 73 4.91 0.70 -1.67
C LEU A 73 5.64 -0.28 -2.59
N PHE A 74 4.95 -0.81 -3.59
CA PHE A 74 5.41 -1.95 -4.41
C PHE A 74 5.75 -1.57 -5.86
N GLY A 75 5.45 -0.35 -6.28
CA GLY A 75 5.70 0.14 -7.64
C GLY A 75 4.64 -0.26 -8.66
N ASP A 76 4.92 0.04 -9.93
CA ASP A 76 4.01 -0.16 -11.06
C ASP A 76 3.68 -1.65 -11.30
N SER A 77 4.57 -2.57 -10.91
CA SER A 77 4.32 -4.02 -10.96
C SER A 77 3.09 -4.44 -10.16
N PHE A 78 2.71 -3.65 -9.14
CA PHE A 78 1.49 -3.87 -8.37
C PHE A 78 0.22 -3.78 -9.22
N LEU A 79 0.18 -2.87 -10.19
CA LEU A 79 -0.98 -2.70 -11.07
C LEU A 79 -1.20 -3.92 -11.98
N ALA A 80 -0.12 -4.58 -12.38
CA ALA A 80 -0.16 -5.79 -13.20
C ALA A 80 -0.25 -7.09 -12.37
N TRP A 81 -0.20 -7.00 -11.03
CA TRP A 81 -0.19 -8.16 -10.17
C TRP A 81 -1.58 -8.81 -10.09
N SER A 82 -1.67 -10.04 -10.58
CA SER A 82 -2.94 -10.79 -10.70
C SER A 82 -3.70 -10.98 -9.39
N ASN A 83 -3.03 -10.97 -8.24
CA ASN A 83 -3.67 -11.13 -6.94
C ASN A 83 -4.07 -9.80 -6.27
N ALA A 84 -3.88 -8.64 -6.91
CA ALA A 84 -4.15 -7.34 -6.32
C ALA A 84 -5.60 -7.18 -5.84
N SER A 85 -6.58 -7.60 -6.65
CA SER A 85 -8.01 -7.56 -6.27
C SER A 85 -8.33 -8.49 -5.09
N VAL A 86 -7.78 -9.70 -5.09
CA VAL A 86 -7.94 -10.67 -3.99
C VAL A 86 -7.32 -10.13 -2.71
N TYR A 87 -6.17 -9.45 -2.80
CA TYR A 87 -5.53 -8.77 -1.67
C TYR A 87 -6.44 -7.69 -1.09
N GLU A 88 -6.97 -6.84 -1.96
CA GLU A 88 -7.88 -5.76 -1.60
C GLU A 88 -9.10 -6.27 -0.83
N GLU A 89 -9.79 -7.26 -1.38
CA GLU A 89 -10.98 -7.86 -0.78
C GLU A 89 -10.69 -8.41 0.62
N ILE A 90 -9.57 -9.15 0.77
CA ILE A 90 -9.17 -9.71 2.05
C ILE A 90 -8.80 -8.60 3.04
N LEU A 91 -8.09 -7.57 2.58
CA LEU A 91 -7.74 -6.41 3.41
C LEU A 91 -9.01 -5.74 3.93
N MET A 92 -10.01 -5.50 3.06
CA MET A 92 -11.30 -4.90 3.43
C MET A 92 -12.16 -5.79 4.33
N LEU A 93 -12.06 -7.13 4.21
CA LEU A 93 -12.73 -8.04 5.14
C LEU A 93 -12.07 -8.00 6.53
N ILE A 94 -10.75 -7.91 6.58
CA ILE A 94 -10.01 -7.80 7.85
C ILE A 94 -10.32 -6.46 8.52
N THR A 95 -10.37 -5.35 7.78
CA THR A 95 -10.64 -4.00 8.36
C THR A 95 -11.98 -3.92 9.06
N LYS A 96 -13.02 -4.56 8.52
CA LYS A 96 -14.36 -4.58 9.12
C LYS A 96 -14.39 -5.20 10.51
N ASP A 97 -13.62 -6.27 10.72
CA ASP A 97 -13.67 -7.04 11.97
C ASP A 97 -12.47 -6.78 12.90
N ALA A 98 -11.45 -6.06 12.44
CA ALA A 98 -10.19 -5.89 13.17
C ALA A 98 -10.39 -5.30 14.57
N SER A 99 -11.20 -4.24 14.70
CA SER A 99 -11.48 -3.58 15.99
C SER A 99 -12.20 -4.52 16.98
N PHE A 100 -13.15 -5.31 16.47
CA PHE A 100 -13.88 -6.29 17.25
C PHE A 100 -12.95 -7.39 17.78
N TRP A 101 -12.06 -7.93 16.94
CA TRP A 101 -11.12 -8.95 17.41
C TRP A 101 -10.02 -8.37 18.31
N ALA A 102 -9.61 -7.11 18.09
CA ALA A 102 -8.64 -6.40 18.92
C ALA A 102 -9.18 -6.04 20.31
N SER A 103 -10.51 -5.99 20.51
CA SER A 103 -11.10 -5.69 21.82
C SER A 103 -10.99 -6.86 22.82
N TYR A 104 -10.59 -8.04 22.38
CA TYR A 104 -10.38 -9.19 23.25
C TYR A 104 -9.00 -9.14 23.90
N ASN A 105 -8.95 -9.15 25.23
CA ASN A 105 -7.70 -9.24 25.99
C ASN A 105 -6.96 -10.58 25.77
N VAL A 106 -7.70 -11.64 25.45
CA VAL A 106 -7.18 -12.97 25.15
C VAL A 106 -7.79 -13.44 23.83
N PRO A 107 -6.99 -13.97 22.88
CA PRO A 107 -7.51 -14.47 21.61
C PRO A 107 -8.67 -15.46 21.81
N PRO A 108 -9.87 -15.17 21.28
CA PRO A 108 -11.05 -15.99 21.54
C PRO A 108 -11.08 -17.25 20.67
N ILE A 109 -10.15 -18.18 20.92
CA ILE A 109 -9.95 -19.43 20.14
C ILE A 109 -11.17 -20.37 20.16
N TRP A 110 -12.14 -20.15 21.05
CA TRP A 110 -13.39 -20.91 21.08
C TRP A 110 -14.42 -20.38 20.07
N ARG A 111 -14.22 -19.21 19.45
CA ARG A 111 -15.14 -18.63 18.48
C ARG A 111 -14.75 -19.01 17.05
N LYS A 112 -15.68 -19.63 16.31
CA LYS A 112 -15.49 -19.94 14.87
C LYS A 112 -15.13 -18.71 14.03
N GLY A 113 -15.73 -17.55 14.35
CA GLY A 113 -15.42 -16.28 13.67
C GLY A 113 -13.95 -15.88 13.79
N PHE A 114 -13.32 -16.14 14.95
CA PHE A 114 -11.92 -15.81 15.17
C PHE A 114 -10.99 -16.64 14.27
N TRP A 115 -11.30 -17.92 14.08
CA TRP A 115 -10.55 -18.78 13.16
C TRP A 115 -10.67 -18.31 11.71
N ARG A 116 -11.87 -17.88 11.28
CA ARG A 116 -12.07 -17.29 9.95
C ARG A 116 -11.24 -16.02 9.78
N TYR A 117 -11.27 -15.12 10.76
CA TYR A 117 -10.44 -13.91 10.76
C TYR A 117 -8.95 -14.24 10.70
N ARG A 118 -8.48 -15.19 11.51
CA ARG A 118 -7.08 -15.64 11.50
C ARG A 118 -6.67 -16.21 10.14
N GLN A 119 -7.53 -17.01 9.50
CA GLN A 119 -7.29 -17.52 8.14
C GLN A 119 -7.17 -16.39 7.12
N LEU A 120 -8.03 -15.36 7.20
CA LEU A 120 -7.91 -14.17 6.36
C LEU A 120 -6.56 -13.48 6.58
N CYS A 121 -6.14 -13.25 7.83
CA CYS A 121 -4.84 -12.65 8.13
C CYS A 121 -3.67 -13.50 7.59
N SER A 122 -3.74 -14.83 7.70
CA SER A 122 -2.72 -15.73 7.15
C SER A 122 -2.68 -15.66 5.62
N ARG A 123 -3.83 -15.59 4.96
CA ARG A 123 -3.91 -15.44 3.50
C ARG A 123 -3.38 -14.08 3.04
N LEU A 124 -3.74 -13.01 3.74
CA LEU A 124 -3.22 -11.66 3.46
C LEU A 124 -1.69 -11.64 3.59
N LYS A 125 -1.16 -12.23 4.67
CA LYS A 125 0.29 -12.35 4.89
C LYS A 125 0.98 -13.14 3.78
N TRP A 126 0.39 -14.23 3.29
CA TRP A 126 0.92 -14.98 2.16
C TRP A 126 0.96 -14.12 0.89
N LEU A 127 -0.11 -13.38 0.61
CA LEU A 127 -0.17 -12.47 -0.53
C LEU A 127 0.85 -11.33 -0.41
N THR A 128 1.08 -10.79 0.80
CA THR A 128 2.14 -9.79 1.02
C THR A 128 3.51 -10.36 0.67
N ARG A 129 3.79 -11.63 1.03
CA ARG A 129 5.03 -12.30 0.64
C ARG A 129 5.12 -12.51 -0.88
N ASP A 130 4.01 -12.88 -1.52
CA ASP A 130 3.95 -13.10 -2.97
C ASP A 130 4.33 -11.83 -3.75
N ILE A 131 3.71 -10.69 -3.45
CA ILE A 131 4.06 -9.42 -4.12
C ILE A 131 5.50 -8.99 -3.82
N LEU A 132 5.98 -9.18 -2.59
CA LEU A 132 7.37 -8.87 -2.24
C LEU A 132 8.37 -9.70 -3.06
N GLN A 133 8.09 -10.99 -3.27
CA GLN A 133 8.91 -11.84 -4.13
C GLN A 133 8.88 -11.37 -5.59
N GLN A 134 7.73 -10.90 -6.07
CA GLN A 134 7.61 -10.34 -7.41
C GLN A 134 8.47 -9.07 -7.55
N CYS A 135 8.38 -8.14 -6.60
CA CYS A 135 9.20 -6.92 -6.57
C CYS A 135 10.71 -7.26 -6.60
N VAL A 136 11.15 -8.25 -5.81
CA VAL A 136 12.56 -8.67 -5.80
C VAL A 136 12.99 -9.26 -7.15
N LYS A 137 12.14 -10.04 -7.81
CA LYS A 137 12.44 -10.60 -9.14
C LYS A 137 12.56 -9.50 -10.19
N ASP A 138 11.62 -8.55 -10.18
CA ASP A 138 11.60 -7.42 -11.11
C ASP A 138 12.87 -6.57 -10.93
N TYR A 139 13.26 -6.31 -9.68
CA TYR A 139 14.52 -5.63 -9.35
C TYR A 139 15.76 -6.36 -9.86
N LYS A 140 15.87 -7.68 -9.61
CA LYS A 140 17.01 -8.50 -10.10
C LYS A 140 17.10 -8.49 -11.62
N PHE A 141 15.97 -8.54 -12.32
CA PHE A 141 15.90 -8.49 -13.77
C PHE A 141 16.38 -7.13 -14.33
N LEU A 142 16.00 -6.03 -13.68
CA LEU A 142 16.45 -4.69 -14.03
C LEU A 142 17.97 -4.51 -13.81
N LYS A 143 18.50 -5.01 -12.69
CA LYS A 143 19.93 -4.95 -12.36
C LYS A 143 20.80 -5.74 -13.35
N GLN A 144 20.33 -6.87 -13.86
CA GLN A 144 21.07 -7.70 -14.83
C GLN A 144 21.14 -7.05 -16.23
N LYS A 145 20.16 -6.22 -16.61
CA LYS A 145 20.14 -5.53 -17.91
C LYS A 145 21.09 -4.33 -18.00
N SER A 146 21.58 -3.79 -16.88
CA SER A 146 22.55 -2.68 -16.89
C SER A 146 23.66 -2.87 -15.85
N PRO A 147 24.75 -3.59 -16.19
CA PRO A 147 25.90 -3.74 -15.30
C PRO A 147 26.71 -2.44 -15.12
N ASN A 148 26.56 -1.45 -16.00
CA ASN A 148 27.48 -0.31 -16.12
C ASN A 148 26.88 1.09 -15.89
N SER A 149 25.60 1.25 -15.56
CA SER A 149 25.00 2.57 -15.35
C SER A 149 25.08 3.04 -13.90
N ARG A 150 26.29 3.20 -13.34
CA ARG A 150 26.45 4.00 -12.11
C ARG A 150 26.23 5.51 -12.36
N PHE A 151 26.19 5.92 -13.64
CA PHE A 151 26.09 7.32 -14.09
C PHE A 151 24.92 7.62 -15.03
N ILE A 152 24.09 6.63 -15.40
CA ILE A 152 22.83 6.85 -16.15
C ILE A 152 21.65 6.51 -15.23
N TRP A 153 21.70 7.00 -13.99
CA TRP A 153 20.59 6.80 -13.05
C TRP A 153 19.76 8.08 -12.89
N GLU A 154 20.26 9.24 -13.29
CA GLU A 154 19.57 10.52 -13.06
C GLU A 154 18.39 10.75 -14.02
N GLU A 155 18.43 10.19 -15.23
CA GLU A 155 17.37 10.42 -16.24
C GLU A 155 16.36 9.27 -16.35
N ALA A 156 16.74 8.05 -15.94
CA ALA A 156 15.88 6.86 -15.97
C ALA A 156 15.33 6.44 -14.58
N ALA A 157 15.96 6.84 -13.47
CA ALA A 157 15.46 6.54 -12.11
C ALA A 157 14.21 7.33 -11.72
N VAL A 158 13.90 8.40 -12.45
CA VAL A 158 12.71 9.24 -12.22
C VAL A 158 11.41 8.42 -12.31
N ASN A 159 11.44 7.26 -13.00
CA ASN A 159 10.25 6.45 -13.26
C ASN A 159 10.12 5.13 -12.47
N GLY A 160 11.03 4.74 -11.57
CA GLY A 160 10.85 3.43 -10.91
C GLY A 160 11.88 2.90 -9.89
N SER A 161 12.20 3.61 -8.81
CA SER A 161 13.02 3.05 -7.69
C SER A 161 12.20 2.88 -6.38
N PHE A 162 11.71 1.69 -6.07
CA PHE A 162 10.67 1.48 -5.04
C PHE A 162 11.10 1.85 -3.60
N ILE A 163 10.14 2.07 -2.68
CA ILE A 163 10.45 2.17 -1.23
C ILE A 163 11.20 0.92 -0.76
N ILE A 164 10.81 -0.23 -1.32
CA ILE A 164 11.47 -1.50 -1.07
C ILE A 164 12.86 -1.55 -1.73
N ASP A 165 13.08 -0.96 -2.92
CA ASP A 165 14.39 -0.98 -3.60
C ASP A 165 15.50 -0.24 -2.84
N ASP A 166 15.17 0.86 -2.18
CA ASP A 166 16.15 1.64 -1.42
C ASP A 166 16.38 1.03 -0.03
N ILE A 167 15.36 0.40 0.59
CA ILE A 167 15.56 -0.53 1.72
C ILE A 167 16.52 -1.67 1.32
N LEU A 168 16.48 -2.10 0.05
CA LEU A 168 17.36 -3.11 -0.52
C LEU A 168 18.74 -2.55 -0.97
N ALA A 169 18.90 -1.23 -1.07
CA ALA A 169 20.14 -0.56 -1.51
C ALA A 169 20.99 0.02 -0.36
N GLU A 170 20.39 0.31 0.81
CA GLU A 170 21.05 0.96 1.95
C GLU A 170 21.92 0.02 2.84
N GLY A 171 22.57 -0.97 2.23
CA GLY A 171 23.68 -1.68 2.86
C GLY A 171 23.34 -2.89 3.74
N MET A 172 22.14 -3.45 3.63
CA MET A 172 21.85 -4.82 4.06
C MET A 172 21.51 -5.61 2.79
N LEU A 173 22.30 -6.64 2.51
CA LEU A 173 22.32 -7.36 1.23
C LEU A 173 20.90 -7.77 0.81
N LEU A 174 20.54 -7.52 -0.44
CA LEU A 174 19.30 -8.00 -1.09
C LEU A 174 19.01 -9.49 -0.80
N GLU A 175 20.04 -10.31 -0.63
CA GLU A 175 19.95 -11.70 -0.18
C GLU A 175 19.55 -11.81 1.29
N GLU A 176 20.19 -11.07 2.21
CA GLU A 176 19.83 -11.03 3.63
C GLU A 176 18.44 -10.41 3.86
N ILE A 177 18.00 -9.40 3.10
CA ILE A 177 16.65 -8.82 3.25
C ILE A 177 15.60 -9.71 2.58
N ALA A 178 15.83 -10.27 1.40
CA ALA A 178 14.89 -11.26 0.85
C ALA A 178 14.78 -12.45 1.79
N GLU A 179 15.89 -12.97 2.31
CA GLU A 179 15.91 -14.05 3.29
C GLU A 179 15.33 -13.62 4.64
N TYR A 180 15.48 -12.37 5.10
CA TYR A 180 14.91 -11.82 6.34
C TYR A 180 13.40 -11.49 6.23
N LEU A 181 12.95 -10.95 5.10
CA LEU A 181 11.54 -10.68 4.79
C LEU A 181 10.76 -11.99 4.56
N ILE A 182 11.43 -13.02 4.01
CA ILE A 182 10.87 -14.36 3.78
C ILE A 182 10.93 -15.20 5.07
N SER A 183 11.99 -15.09 5.89
CA SER A 183 12.19 -15.92 7.10
C SER A 183 11.58 -15.35 8.38
N LYS A 184 11.35 -14.02 8.49
CA LYS A 184 10.76 -13.40 9.69
C LYS A 184 9.32 -12.97 9.51
N ASP A 185 8.54 -13.15 10.56
CA ASP A 185 7.11 -12.82 10.60
C ASP A 185 6.82 -11.32 10.77
N GLU A 186 7.75 -10.60 11.38
CA GLU A 186 7.66 -9.18 11.74
C GLU A 186 7.55 -8.19 10.55
N PRO A 187 8.35 -8.31 9.46
CA PRO A 187 8.29 -7.33 8.37
C PRO A 187 7.00 -7.38 7.53
N CYS A 188 6.45 -8.58 7.30
CA CYS A 188 5.14 -8.72 6.64
C CYS A 188 4.05 -8.03 7.46
N GLY A 189 4.10 -8.18 8.80
CA GLY A 189 3.17 -7.50 9.71
C GLY A 189 3.24 -5.97 9.60
N ASN A 190 4.44 -5.39 9.49
CA ASN A 190 4.60 -3.94 9.34
C ASN A 190 4.05 -3.43 8.01
N ILE A 191 4.31 -4.13 6.90
CA ILE A 191 3.79 -3.76 5.57
C ILE A 191 2.27 -3.88 5.53
N MET A 192 1.72 -4.98 6.05
CA MET A 192 0.28 -5.16 6.18
C MET A 192 -0.36 -4.06 7.03
N CYS A 193 0.29 -3.66 8.13
CA CYS A 193 -0.16 -2.59 9.02
C CYS A 193 -0.14 -1.22 8.31
N MET A 194 0.93 -0.91 7.57
CA MET A 194 1.03 0.30 6.76
C MET A 194 -0.03 0.35 5.67
N LEU A 195 -0.24 -0.74 4.93
CA LEU A 195 -1.31 -0.84 3.94
C LEU A 195 -2.67 -0.64 4.58
N PHE A 196 -2.93 -1.32 5.70
CA PHE A 196 -4.19 -1.24 6.41
C PHE A 196 -4.53 0.20 6.82
N HIS A 197 -3.63 0.86 7.55
CA HIS A 197 -3.86 2.22 8.04
C HIS A 197 -3.80 3.27 6.93
N GLY A 198 -2.89 3.09 5.97
CA GLY A 198 -2.75 3.96 4.81
C GLY A 198 -4.01 3.93 3.96
N CYS A 199 -4.51 2.75 3.60
CA CYS A 199 -5.72 2.62 2.80
C CYS A 199 -6.94 3.20 3.51
N LEU A 200 -7.11 2.94 4.81
CA LEU A 200 -8.26 3.47 5.57
C LEU A 200 -8.26 5.00 5.59
N THR A 201 -7.13 5.60 6.00
CA THR A 201 -7.00 7.06 6.12
C THR A 201 -7.14 7.75 4.77
N THR A 202 -6.49 7.21 3.74
CA THR A 202 -6.53 7.79 2.39
C THR A 202 -7.90 7.63 1.76
N ALA A 203 -8.62 6.50 1.99
CA ALA A 203 -9.97 6.30 1.47
C ALA A 203 -10.97 7.29 2.08
N GLU A 204 -10.85 7.57 3.38
CA GLU A 204 -11.67 8.57 4.07
C GLU A 204 -11.40 9.98 3.52
N LEU A 205 -10.13 10.34 3.31
CA LEU A 205 -9.75 11.63 2.73
C LEU A 205 -10.29 11.78 1.31
N ILE A 206 -10.06 10.80 0.44
CA ILE A 206 -10.54 10.82 -0.95
C ILE A 206 -12.06 10.87 -0.98
N GLY A 207 -12.74 10.03 -0.19
CA GLY A 207 -14.21 10.00 -0.12
C GLY A 207 -14.80 11.33 0.33
N SER A 208 -14.16 11.99 1.31
CA SER A 208 -14.55 13.33 1.77
C SER A 208 -14.37 14.39 0.69
N ILE A 209 -13.26 14.36 -0.04
CA ILE A 209 -13.02 15.26 -1.18
C ILE A 209 -14.07 15.05 -2.27
N LEU A 210 -14.31 13.80 -2.68
CA LEU A 210 -15.30 13.44 -3.72
C LEU A 210 -16.71 13.89 -3.32
N THR A 211 -17.10 13.62 -2.07
CA THR A 211 -18.40 14.04 -1.54
C THR A 211 -18.54 15.56 -1.58
N ARG A 212 -17.53 16.30 -1.09
CA ARG A 212 -17.54 17.77 -1.12
C ARG A 212 -17.59 18.32 -2.54
N LEU A 213 -16.87 17.72 -3.48
CA LEU A 213 -16.93 18.12 -4.88
C LEU A 213 -18.33 17.88 -5.45
N ALA A 214 -18.96 16.73 -5.17
CA ALA A 214 -20.30 16.41 -5.65
C ALA A 214 -21.38 17.34 -5.07
N THR A 215 -21.25 17.78 -3.81
CA THR A 215 -22.25 18.63 -3.15
C THR A 215 -22.02 20.13 -3.32
N ASN A 216 -20.90 20.57 -3.93
CA ASN A 216 -20.56 21.99 -4.10
C ASN A 216 -20.26 22.31 -5.59
N PRO A 217 -21.29 22.56 -6.41
CA PRO A 217 -21.14 22.81 -7.85
C PRO A 217 -20.23 24.00 -8.18
N GLU A 218 -20.21 25.02 -7.31
CA GLU A 218 -19.35 26.20 -7.46
C GLU A 218 -17.85 25.83 -7.48
N ILE A 219 -17.45 24.82 -6.70
CA ILE A 219 -16.07 24.30 -6.69
C ILE A 219 -15.79 23.54 -8.00
N GLN A 220 -16.74 22.73 -8.47
CA GLN A 220 -16.59 22.02 -9.75
C GLN A 220 -16.46 22.99 -10.93
N GLU A 221 -17.23 24.08 -10.92
CA GLU A 221 -17.20 25.09 -11.96
C GLU A 221 -15.88 25.88 -11.95
N LYS A 222 -15.40 26.27 -10.76
CA LYS A 222 -14.13 26.98 -10.58
C LYS A 222 -12.92 26.21 -11.07
N TYR A 223 -12.90 24.89 -10.85
CA TYR A 223 -11.79 24.03 -11.26
C TYR A 223 -12.05 23.26 -12.58
N LYS A 224 -13.22 23.47 -13.23
CA LYS A 224 -13.65 22.79 -14.46
C LYS A 224 -13.55 21.25 -14.41
N ILE A 225 -13.69 20.65 -13.22
CA ILE A 225 -13.37 19.23 -12.97
C ILE A 225 -14.36 18.26 -13.67
N PHE A 226 -15.57 18.71 -14.03
CA PHE A 226 -16.61 17.87 -14.63
C PHE A 226 -17.26 18.47 -15.91
N LYS A 227 -16.54 19.23 -16.74
CA LYS A 227 -17.11 19.78 -18.00
C LYS A 227 -17.25 18.77 -19.16
N ARG A 228 -17.08 17.47 -18.90
CA ARG A 228 -17.41 16.38 -19.85
C ARG A 228 -18.23 15.32 -19.11
N ILE A 229 -19.51 15.61 -18.91
CA ILE A 229 -20.59 14.62 -18.94
C ILE A 229 -21.61 15.18 -19.93
#